data_AF-A0A845XC69-F1
#
_entry.id   AF-A0A845XC69-F1
#
_cell.length_a   1.000
_cell.length_b   1.000
_cell.length_c   1.000
_cell.angle_alpha   90.00
_cell.angle_beta   90.00
_cell.angle_gamma   90.00
#
_symmetry.space_group_name_H-M   'P 1'
#
loop_
_entity.id
_entity.type
_entity.pdbx_description
1 polymer ?
#
loop_
_entity_poly.entity_id
_entity_poly.type
_entity_poly.pdbx_seq_one_letter_code
_entity_poly.pdbx_strand_id
1 'polypeptide(L)' 'MPEPIPTQVLWEIKQARGWCAQERLLVSIGWLVAVLSVLATGLSRSPLPLVLMFVDGAIVSALLEVEY' A
#
# COMPACT_ATOMS: atom_id res chain seq x y z
N MET A 1 10.31 -20.44 -20.69
CA MET A 1 9.73 -19.46 -19.74
C MET A 1 8.57 -20.18 -19.08
N PRO A 2 8.53 -20.30 -17.73
CA PRO A 2 7.34 -20.86 -17.09
C PRO A 2 6.14 -19.98 -17.38
N GLU A 3 4.95 -20.58 -17.46
CA GLU A 3 3.69 -19.87 -17.64
C GLU A 3 3.41 -19.00 -16.40
N PRO A 4 2.77 -17.82 -16.56
CA PRO A 4 2.39 -16.99 -15.42
C PRO A 4 1.43 -17.75 -14.50
N ILE A 5 1.64 -17.62 -13.19
CA ILE A 5 0.81 -18.28 -12.18
C ILE A 5 -0.59 -17.64 -12.22
N PRO A 6 -1.67 -18.43 -12.29
CA PRO A 6 -3.02 -17.89 -12.29
C PRO A 6 -3.32 -17.09 -11.02
N THR A 7 -4.03 -15.98 -11.17
CA THR A 7 -4.31 -15.00 -10.10
C THR A 7 -5.01 -15.60 -8.89
N GLN A 8 -5.90 -16.57 -9.10
CA GLN A 8 -6.59 -17.31 -8.03
C GLN A 8 -5.58 -18.02 -7.11
N VAL A 9 -4.56 -18.65 -7.68
CA VAL A 9 -3.52 -19.36 -6.93
C VAL A 9 -2.62 -18.36 -6.20
N LEU A 10 -2.31 -17.22 -6.80
CA LEU A 10 -1.57 -16.15 -6.12
C LEU A 10 -2.34 -15.60 -4.91
N TRP A 11 -3.66 -15.44 -5.03
CA TRP A 11 -4.53 -15.06 -3.92
C TRP A 11 -4.54 -16.10 -2.80
N GLU A 12 -4.71 -17.38 -3.13
CA GLU A 12 -4.67 -18.47 -2.14
C GLU A 12 -3.32 -18.50 -1.40
N ILE A 13 -2.21 -18.32 -2.12
CA ILE A 13 -0.86 -18.25 -1.52
C ILE A 13 -0.75 -17.04 -0.60
N LYS A 14 -1.21 -15.85 -1.02
CA LYS A 14 -1.14 -14.61 -0.23
C LYS A 14 -2.01 -14.69 1.02
N GLN A 15 -3.16 -15.36 0.97
CA GLN A 15 -4.00 -15.64 2.13
C GLN A 15 -3.33 -16.64 3.10
N ALA A 16 -2.70 -17.69 2.58
CA ALA A 16 -2.08 -18.73 3.40
C ALA A 16 -0.74 -18.30 4.03
N ARG A 17 0.07 -17.49 3.33
CA ARG A 17 1.41 -17.07 3.77
C ARG A 17 1.50 -15.61 4.24
N GLY A 18 0.44 -14.83 4.01
CA GLY A 18 0.42 -13.39 4.26
C GLY A 18 1.24 -12.60 3.23
N TRP A 19 1.52 -11.33 3.57
CA TRP A 19 2.27 -10.42 2.71
C TRP A 19 3.76 -10.78 2.63
N CYS A 20 4.31 -10.62 1.42
CA CYS A 20 5.73 -10.67 1.13
C CYS A 20 6.50 -9.56 1.88
N ALA A 21 7.81 -9.72 2.06
CA ALA A 21 8.63 -8.72 2.77
C ALA A 21 8.56 -7.32 2.13
N GLN A 22 8.53 -7.26 0.79
CA GLN A 22 8.38 -6.00 0.05
C GLN A 22 7.02 -5.34 0.27
N GLU A 23 5.94 -6.11 0.24
CA GLU A 23 4.58 -5.63 0.49
C GLU A 23 4.43 -5.11 1.91
N ARG A 24 4.98 -5.82 2.91
CA ARG A 24 5.01 -5.35 4.30
C ARG A 24 5.75 -4.02 4.42
N LEU A 25 6.87 -3.88 3.71
CA LEU A 25 7.67 -2.65 3.71
C LEU A 25 6.86 -1.49 3.10
N LEU A 26 6.23 -1.71 1.93
CA LEU A 26 5.35 -0.73 1.29
C LEU A 26 4.22 -0.28 2.21
N VAL A 27 3.49 -1.21 2.83
CA VAL A 27 2.40 -0.87 3.76
C VAL A 27 2.93 -0.14 4.99
N SER A 28 4.10 -0.53 5.52
CA SER A 28 4.69 0.14 6.68
C SER A 28 5.11 1.58 6.38
N ILE A 29 5.64 1.84 5.18
CA ILE A 29 5.96 3.20 4.73
C ILE A 29 4.68 4.00 4.54
N GLY A 30 3.68 3.47 3.84
CA GLY A 30 2.43 4.18 3.62
C GLY A 30 1.70 4.52 4.94
N TRP A 31 1.77 3.62 5.92
CA TRP A 31 1.26 3.89 7.25
C TRP A 31 2.00 5.03 7.95
N LEU A 32 3.34 5.06 7.87
CA LEU A 32 4.15 6.17 8.41
C LEU A 32 3.80 7.51 7.74
N VAL A 33 3.66 7.52 6.41
CA VAL A 33 3.29 8.71 5.63
C VAL A 33 1.90 9.20 6.03
N ALA A 34 0.95 8.29 6.23
CA ALA A 34 -0.40 8.61 6.69
C ALA A 34 -0.38 9.27 8.07
N VAL A 35 0.34 8.69 9.04
CA VAL A 35 0.45 9.26 10.40
C VAL A 35 1.08 10.65 10.37
N LEU A 36 2.18 10.81 9.63
CA LEU A 36 2.85 12.10 9.48
C LEU A 36 1.95 13.15 8.81
N SER A 37 1.16 12.74 7.82
CA SER A 37 0.24 13.64 7.12
C SER A 37 -0.87 14.14 8.05
N VAL A 38 -1.44 13.27 8.88
CA VAL A 38 -2.46 13.66 9.88
C VAL A 38 -1.89 14.65 10.89
N LEU A 39 -0.68 14.39 11.41
CA LEU A 39 0.00 15.30 12.34
C LEU A 39 0.33 16.64 11.68
N ALA A 40 0.83 16.61 10.44
CA ALA A 40 1.15 17.80 9.67
C ALA A 40 -0.11 18.64 9.39
N THR A 41 -1.26 18.02 9.11
CA THR A 41 -2.53 18.73 8.96
C THR A 41 -2.93 19.44 10.25
N GLY A 42 -2.75 18.81 11.41
CA GLY A 42 -2.98 19.45 12.72
C GLY A 42 -2.07 20.66 12.95
N LEU A 43 -0.79 20.56 12.57
CA LEU A 43 0.19 21.62 12.77
C LEU A 43 0.03 22.78 11.78
N SER A 44 -0.14 22.48 10.50
CA SER A 44 -0.24 23.48 9.42
C SER A 44 -1.65 24.03 9.25
N ARG A 45 -2.66 23.43 9.89
CA ARG A 45 -4.10 23.75 9.73
C ARG A 45 -4.54 23.83 8.26
N SER A 46 -3.87 23.08 7.39
CA SER A 46 -4.13 23.06 5.95
C SER A 46 -4.50 21.64 5.52
N PRO A 47 -5.41 21.49 4.54
CA PRO A 47 -5.84 20.18 4.06
C PRO A 47 -4.83 19.52 3.12
N LEU A 48 -3.77 20.23 2.73
CA LEU A 48 -2.82 19.79 1.71
C LEU A 48 -2.08 18.48 2.07
N PRO A 49 -1.64 18.24 3.33
CA PRO A 49 -1.02 16.96 3.69
C PRO A 49 -1.97 15.76 3.58
N LEU A 50 -3.29 15.95 3.75
CA LEU A 50 -4.26 14.86 3.55
C LEU A 50 -4.34 14.42 2.09
N VAL A 51 -4.15 15.35 1.15
CA VAL A 51 -4.10 15.01 -0.28
C VAL A 51 -2.89 14.14 -0.59
N LEU A 52 -1.74 14.40 0.04
CA LEU A 52 -0.55 13.56 -0.10
C LEU A 52 -0.81 12.14 0.44
N MET A 53 -1.44 12.03 1.61
CA MET A 53 -1.86 10.73 2.15
C MET A 53 -2.79 9.98 1.19
N PHE A 54 -3.72 10.67 0.54
CA PHE A 54 -4.62 10.05 -0.44
C PHE A 54 -3.87 9.51 -1.66
N VAL A 55 -2.94 10.29 -2.23
CA VAL A 55 -2.14 9.88 -3.38
C VAL A 55 -1.23 8.70 -3.03
N ASP A 56 -0.58 8.75 -1.88
CA ASP A 56 0.24 7.64 -1.38
C ASP A 56 -0.58 6.36 -1.23
N GLY A 57 -1.78 6.46 -0.65
CA GLY A 57 -2.72 5.35 -0.54
C GLY A 57 -3.10 4.74 -1.90
N ALA A 58 -3.32 5.58 -2.92
CA ALA A 58 -3.64 5.12 -4.28
C ALA A 58 -2.46 4.39 -4.95
N ILE A 59 -1.23 4.86 -4.73
CA ILE A 59 -0.02 4.20 -5.25
C ILE A 59 0.17 2.85 -4.55
N VAL A 60 0.08 2.83 -3.22
CA VAL A 60 0.23 1.62 -2.42
C VAL A 60 -0.83 0.59 -2.82
N SER A 61 -2.09 0.99 -3.02
CA SER A 61 -3.14 0.07 -3.50
C SER A 61 -2.84 -0.49 -4.88
N ALA A 62 -2.40 0.36 -5.82
CA ALA A 62 -2.06 -0.07 -7.19
C ALA A 62 -0.89 -1.07 -7.21
N LEU A 63 0.06 -0.94 -6.28
CA LEU A 63 1.21 -1.85 -6.17
C LEU A 63 0.90 -3.14 -5.38
N LEU A 64 -0.16 -3.17 -4.58
CA LEU A 64 -0.57 -4.33 -3.78
C LEU A 64 -1.63 -5.19 -4.44
N GLU A 65 -2.33 -4.65 -5.44
CA GLU A 65 -3.21 -5.45 -6.30
C GLU A 65 -2.37 -6.51 -7.02
N VAL A 66 -2.74 -7.77 -6.83
CA VAL A 66 -2.12 -8.90 -7.51
C VAL A 66 -2.49 -8.77 -8.98
N GLU A 67 -1.46 -8.63 -9.83
CA GLU A 67 -1.55 -8.48 -11.29
C GLU A 67 -2.71 -9.31 -11.85
N TYR A 68 -3.63 -8.65 -12.56
CA TYR A 68 -4.79 -9.26 -13.24
C TYR A 68 -4.38 -10.36 -14.22
#